data_AF-A0A2N2XRE5-F1
#
_entry.id   AF-A0A2N2XRE5-F1
#
_cell.length_a   1.000
_cell.length_b   1.000
_cell.length_c   1.000
_cell.angle_alpha   90.00
_cell.angle_beta   90.00
_cell.angle_gamma   90.00
#
_symmetry.space_group_name_H-M   'P 1'
#
loop_
_entity.id
_entity.type
_entity.pdbx_description
1 polymer ?
#
loop_
_entity_poly.entity_id
_entity_poly.type
_entity_poly.pdbx_seq_one_letter_code
_entity_poly.pdbx_strand_id
1 'polypeptide(L)'
;MKKTFLISSLVILAFLQISFFAGNDLYTKLGCDQDEVKNTVIDNFMYGQLFAPGCKGLYKNIVKSERAEIVNQLYTLIKSIVKSDEFKTRYLENHEYNKPVKPEEEKVTSMDETQRLMIKSLEDQMSNPYLTAEQKEEMKKSIEEFKQAYAQPEMQSQYKEMDESMAKNAKEKFDSEMAKYESEMKEWESMTDINYMIKKRLNDFLSLTSNIDFNAKLVPSGKKMKFENPAFESKSNLWKACFRCGPETINQARAKANEWMKEL
;
A
#
# COMPACT_ATOMS: atom_id res chain seq x y z
N MET A 1 -40.62 16.64 -58.84
CA MET A 1 -40.73 17.57 -57.69
C MET A 1 -41.22 16.79 -56.48
N LYS A 2 -40.50 16.93 -55.34
CA LYS A 2 -40.91 16.70 -53.93
C LYS A 2 -41.32 15.25 -53.54
N LYS A 3 -40.54 14.55 -52.69
CA LYS A 3 -40.50 14.61 -51.19
C LYS A 3 -41.83 14.09 -50.59
N THR A 4 -41.94 13.24 -49.58
CA THR A 4 -41.03 12.62 -48.57
C THR A 4 -41.92 11.70 -47.67
N PHE A 5 -41.29 10.69 -47.07
CA PHE A 5 -41.51 10.11 -45.72
C PHE A 5 -42.90 9.66 -45.24
N LEU A 6 -42.99 8.36 -44.87
CA LEU A 6 -43.50 7.91 -43.57
C LEU A 6 -43.24 6.41 -43.36
N ILE A 7 -42.12 6.05 -42.72
CA ILE A 7 -42.02 4.86 -41.83
C ILE A 7 -41.03 5.23 -40.71
N SER A 8 -41.54 5.94 -39.70
CA SER A 8 -40.90 6.07 -38.38
C SER A 8 -41.62 5.11 -37.45
N SER A 9 -40.92 4.06 -36.99
CA SER A 9 -41.09 3.36 -35.69
C SER A 9 -40.63 1.90 -35.78
N LEU A 10 -39.34 1.64 -36.00
CA LEU A 10 -38.76 0.29 -35.76
C LEU A 10 -37.21 0.23 -35.73
N VAL A 11 -36.51 1.33 -35.45
CA VAL A 11 -35.01 1.36 -35.45
C VAL A 11 -34.41 1.79 -34.10
N ILE A 12 -35.21 2.09 -33.07
CA ILE A 12 -34.69 2.56 -31.78
C ILE A 12 -34.46 1.42 -30.75
N LEU A 13 -34.81 0.17 -31.07
CA LEU A 13 -34.60 -0.99 -30.16
C LEU A 13 -33.46 -1.94 -30.57
N ALA A 14 -32.76 -1.67 -31.67
CA ALA A 14 -31.63 -2.51 -32.13
C ALA A 14 -30.24 -1.97 -31.72
N PHE A 15 -30.16 -0.75 -31.15
CA PHE A 15 -28.89 -0.14 -30.70
C PHE A 15 -28.65 -0.20 -29.19
N LEU A 16 -29.57 -0.80 -28.41
CA LEU A 16 -29.39 -1.02 -26.97
C LEU A 16 -28.85 -2.42 -26.62
N GLN A 17 -28.56 -3.28 -27.62
CA GLN A 17 -28.03 -4.63 -27.39
C GLN A 17 -26.56 -4.82 -27.76
N ILE A 18 -25.89 -3.84 -28.39
CA ILE A 18 -24.47 -4.00 -28.77
C ILE A 18 -23.51 -3.60 -27.62
N SER A 19 -23.98 -2.85 -26.63
CA SER A 19 -23.16 -2.48 -25.45
C SER A 19 -23.00 -3.60 -24.42
N PHE A 20 -23.65 -4.76 -24.61
CA PHE A 20 -23.55 -5.91 -23.70
C PHE A 20 -22.71 -7.09 -24.23
N PHE A 21 -22.31 -7.10 -25.51
CA PHE A 21 -21.54 -8.22 -26.07
C PHE A 21 -20.03 -8.12 -25.92
N ALA A 22 -19.46 -6.94 -25.65
CA ALA A 22 -18.02 -6.81 -25.41
C ALA A 22 -17.61 -7.20 -23.97
N GLY A 23 -18.52 -7.05 -23.00
CA GLY A 23 -18.25 -7.38 -21.59
C GLY A 23 -18.13 -8.89 -21.35
N ASN A 24 -19.13 -9.67 -21.77
CA ASN A 24 -19.14 -11.12 -21.52
C ASN A 24 -18.03 -11.88 -22.26
N ASP A 25 -17.63 -11.42 -23.45
CA ASP A 25 -16.57 -12.08 -24.22
C ASP A 25 -15.18 -11.88 -23.56
N LEU A 26 -14.89 -10.69 -23.02
CA LEU A 26 -13.61 -10.43 -22.34
C LEU A 26 -13.43 -11.31 -21.10
N TYR A 27 -14.43 -11.36 -20.21
CA TYR A 27 -14.36 -12.17 -18.99
C TYR A 27 -14.25 -13.66 -19.32
N THR A 28 -14.98 -14.13 -20.34
CA THR A 28 -14.91 -15.52 -20.82
C THR A 28 -13.52 -15.84 -21.39
N LYS A 29 -12.96 -14.96 -22.24
CA LYS A 29 -11.62 -15.12 -22.82
C LYS A 29 -10.51 -15.15 -21.77
N LEU A 30 -10.62 -14.31 -20.76
CA LEU A 30 -9.65 -14.28 -19.67
C LEU A 30 -9.89 -15.42 -18.66
N GLY A 31 -11.13 -15.91 -18.57
CA GLY A 31 -11.57 -16.92 -17.61
C GLY A 31 -11.73 -16.37 -16.20
N CYS A 32 -12.17 -15.12 -16.07
CA CYS A 32 -12.32 -14.42 -14.80
C CYS A 32 -13.80 -14.22 -14.45
N ASP A 33 -14.09 -14.10 -13.17
CA ASP A 33 -15.35 -13.56 -12.68
C ASP A 33 -15.38 -12.03 -12.82
N GLN A 34 -16.55 -11.46 -13.15
CA GLN A 34 -16.67 -10.02 -13.38
C GLN A 34 -16.46 -9.20 -12.10
N ASP A 35 -17.01 -9.65 -10.97
CA ASP A 35 -16.86 -8.96 -9.69
C ASP A 35 -15.42 -9.07 -9.19
N GLU A 36 -14.77 -10.21 -9.43
CA GLU A 36 -13.35 -10.37 -9.13
C GLU A 36 -12.46 -9.41 -9.94
N VAL A 37 -12.69 -9.28 -11.25
CA VAL A 37 -11.95 -8.32 -12.09
C VAL A 37 -12.17 -6.90 -11.59
N LYS A 38 -13.42 -6.54 -11.30
CA LYS A 38 -13.76 -5.22 -10.80
C LYS A 38 -13.06 -4.91 -9.48
N ASN A 39 -13.15 -5.81 -8.50
CA ASN A 39 -12.48 -5.64 -7.21
C ASN A 39 -10.96 -5.57 -7.37
N THR A 40 -10.37 -6.40 -8.24
CA THR A 40 -8.93 -6.34 -8.51
C THR A 40 -8.51 -5.00 -9.10
N VAL A 41 -9.30 -4.43 -10.02
CA VAL A 41 -9.04 -3.09 -10.57
C VAL A 41 -9.13 -2.03 -9.47
N ILE A 42 -10.18 -2.07 -8.65
CA ILE A 42 -10.36 -1.15 -7.52
C ILE A 42 -9.13 -1.21 -6.60
N ASP A 43 -8.76 -2.40 -6.14
CA ASP A 43 -7.65 -2.61 -5.21
C ASP A 43 -6.31 -2.19 -5.81
N ASN A 44 -6.06 -2.49 -7.09
CA ASN A 44 -4.83 -2.08 -7.78
C ASN A 44 -4.64 -0.56 -7.76
N PHE A 45 -5.69 0.22 -8.01
CA PHE A 45 -5.59 1.68 -7.96
C PHE A 45 -5.44 2.19 -6.53
N MET A 46 -6.24 1.66 -5.60
CA MET A 46 -6.21 2.03 -4.18
C MET A 46 -4.83 1.80 -3.56
N TYR A 47 -4.24 0.63 -3.77
CA TYR A 47 -2.98 0.22 -3.13
C TYR A 47 -1.74 0.37 -4.01
N GLY A 48 -1.88 0.88 -5.24
CA GLY A 48 -0.76 1.04 -6.18
C GLY A 48 -0.14 -0.28 -6.62
N GLN A 49 -0.98 -1.29 -6.82
CA GLN A 49 -0.59 -2.65 -7.20
C GLN A 49 -0.89 -2.92 -8.68
N LEU A 50 -0.30 -4.00 -9.20
CA LEU A 50 -0.50 -4.48 -10.57
C LEU A 50 -0.79 -5.98 -10.55
N PHE A 51 -1.72 -6.39 -9.68
CA PHE A 51 -2.19 -7.76 -9.61
C PHE A 51 -3.11 -8.09 -10.76
N ALA A 52 -3.01 -9.32 -11.24
CA ALA A 52 -3.98 -9.88 -12.17
C ALA A 52 -5.11 -10.52 -11.36
N PRO A 53 -6.38 -10.42 -11.82
CA PRO A 53 -7.46 -11.16 -11.20
C PRO A 53 -7.19 -12.66 -11.25
N GLY A 54 -7.78 -13.43 -10.34
CA GLY A 54 -7.67 -14.89 -10.23
C GLY A 54 -8.42 -15.60 -11.37
N CYS A 55 -8.05 -15.29 -12.59
CA CYS A 55 -8.61 -15.93 -13.77
C CYS A 55 -8.08 -17.36 -13.85
N LYS A 56 -8.91 -18.29 -14.34
CA LYS A 56 -8.66 -19.75 -14.45
C LYS A 56 -7.52 -20.14 -15.41
N GLY A 57 -6.56 -19.25 -15.64
CA GLY A 57 -5.40 -19.43 -16.49
C GLY A 57 -5.68 -19.30 -17.98
N LEU A 58 -6.91 -18.96 -18.40
CA LEU A 58 -7.29 -18.92 -19.82
C LEU A 58 -6.55 -17.80 -20.59
N TYR A 59 -6.12 -16.73 -19.90
CA TYR A 59 -5.26 -15.70 -20.48
C TYR A 59 -3.96 -16.26 -21.11
N LYS A 60 -3.50 -17.45 -20.70
CA LYS A 60 -2.34 -18.12 -21.30
C LYS A 60 -2.59 -18.60 -22.73
N ASN A 61 -3.85 -18.77 -23.11
CA ASN A 61 -4.28 -19.23 -24.43
C ASN A 61 -4.45 -18.07 -25.43
N ILE A 62 -4.34 -16.82 -24.97
CA ILE A 62 -4.42 -15.64 -25.84
C ILE A 62 -3.25 -15.66 -26.82
N VAL A 63 -3.59 -15.77 -28.10
CA VAL A 63 -2.61 -15.72 -29.19
C VAL A 63 -2.03 -14.31 -29.32
N LYS A 64 -0.78 -14.21 -29.78
CA LYS A 64 -0.04 -12.93 -29.79
C LYS A 64 -0.79 -11.81 -30.52
N SER A 65 -1.40 -12.11 -31.66
CA SER A 65 -2.14 -11.16 -32.50
C SER A 65 -3.39 -10.56 -31.84
N GLU A 66 -3.91 -11.16 -30.78
CA GLU A 66 -5.10 -10.67 -30.07
C GLU A 66 -4.76 -9.78 -28.87
N ARG A 67 -3.50 -9.78 -28.43
CA ARG A 67 -3.10 -9.15 -27.17
C ARG A 67 -3.31 -7.64 -27.17
N ALA A 68 -3.00 -6.97 -28.28
CA ALA A 68 -3.20 -5.52 -28.40
C ALA A 68 -4.68 -5.14 -28.26
N GLU A 69 -5.58 -5.93 -28.84
CA GLU A 69 -7.02 -5.69 -28.75
C GLU A 69 -7.54 -5.97 -27.33
N ILE A 70 -7.07 -7.02 -26.68
CA ILE A 70 -7.41 -7.28 -25.27
C ILE A 70 -6.94 -6.13 -24.36
N VAL A 71 -5.78 -5.52 -24.64
CA VAL A 71 -5.34 -4.31 -23.92
C VAL A 71 -6.33 -3.14 -24.13
N ASN A 72 -6.88 -2.95 -25.33
CA ASN A 72 -7.89 -1.92 -25.58
C ASN A 72 -9.18 -2.15 -24.77
N GLN A 73 -9.62 -3.41 -24.72
CA GLN A 73 -10.82 -3.79 -23.98
C GLN A 73 -10.62 -3.61 -22.47
N LEU A 74 -9.47 -4.06 -21.95
CA LEU A 74 -9.09 -3.85 -20.54
C LEU A 74 -8.96 -2.36 -20.20
N TYR A 75 -8.35 -1.56 -21.07
CA TYR A 75 -8.27 -0.11 -20.89
C TYR A 75 -9.65 0.53 -20.76
N THR A 76 -10.58 0.16 -21.62
CA THR A 76 -11.96 0.66 -21.60
C THR A 76 -12.68 0.26 -20.32
N LEU A 77 -12.54 -1.00 -19.90
CA LEU A 77 -13.10 -1.53 -18.65
C LEU A 77 -12.52 -0.83 -17.42
N ILE A 78 -11.20 -0.68 -17.34
CA ILE A 78 -10.52 -0.03 -16.21
C ILE A 78 -11.01 1.42 -16.09
N LYS A 79 -11.07 2.16 -17.21
CA LYS A 79 -11.59 3.53 -17.19
C LYS A 79 -13.05 3.61 -16.76
N SER A 80 -13.90 2.66 -17.15
CA SER A 80 -15.30 2.67 -16.72
C SER A 80 -15.45 2.40 -15.23
N ILE A 81 -14.67 1.47 -14.67
CA ILE A 81 -14.63 1.17 -13.23
C ILE A 81 -14.13 2.39 -12.45
N VAL A 82 -12.99 2.97 -12.84
CA VAL A 82 -12.38 4.10 -12.12
C VAL A 82 -13.24 5.37 -12.20
N LYS A 83 -14.07 5.52 -13.23
CA LYS A 83 -15.04 6.63 -13.34
C LYS A 83 -16.35 6.40 -12.58
N SER A 84 -16.60 5.17 -12.12
CA SER A 84 -17.83 4.81 -11.40
C SER A 84 -17.92 5.48 -10.04
N ASP A 85 -19.15 5.70 -9.56
CA ASP A 85 -19.37 6.29 -8.24
C ASP A 85 -18.97 5.35 -7.12
N GLU A 86 -19.10 4.03 -7.32
CA GLU A 86 -18.63 3.03 -6.38
C GLU A 86 -17.11 3.12 -6.16
N PHE A 87 -16.32 3.28 -7.23
CA PHE A 87 -14.88 3.46 -7.10
C PHE A 87 -14.56 4.73 -6.30
N LYS A 88 -15.19 5.86 -6.64
CA LYS A 88 -14.97 7.14 -5.94
C LYS A 88 -15.29 7.04 -4.45
N THR A 89 -16.42 6.42 -4.10
CA THR A 89 -16.83 6.23 -2.70
C THR A 89 -15.81 5.37 -1.95
N ARG A 90 -15.48 4.18 -2.47
CA ARG A 90 -14.50 3.28 -1.81
C ARG A 90 -13.11 3.91 -1.71
N TYR A 91 -12.72 4.68 -2.72
CA TYR A 91 -11.46 5.42 -2.70
C TYR A 91 -11.42 6.45 -1.58
N LEU A 92 -12.44 7.31 -1.47
CA LEU A 92 -12.51 8.34 -0.44
C LEU A 92 -12.64 7.76 0.96
N GLU A 93 -13.44 6.71 1.14
CA GLU A 93 -13.54 6.00 2.43
C GLU A 93 -12.19 5.42 2.86
N ASN A 94 -11.48 4.77 1.95
CA ASN A 94 -10.14 4.25 2.23
C ASN A 94 -9.12 5.37 2.44
N HIS A 95 -9.24 6.47 1.70
CA HIS A 95 -8.38 7.64 1.88
C HIS A 95 -8.51 8.19 3.31
N GLU A 96 -9.74 8.44 3.78
CA GLU A 96 -10.00 8.89 5.15
C GLU A 96 -9.55 7.86 6.21
N TYR A 97 -9.80 6.58 5.97
CA TYR A 97 -9.37 5.50 6.87
C TYR A 97 -7.83 5.45 7.05
N ASN A 98 -7.07 5.76 6.00
CA ASN A 98 -5.61 5.74 6.00
C ASN A 98 -4.98 7.11 6.32
N LYS A 99 -5.72 8.02 6.97
CA LYS A 99 -5.17 9.30 7.40
C LYS A 99 -4.00 9.10 8.38
N PRO A 100 -2.81 9.67 8.11
CA PRO A 100 -1.70 9.58 9.03
C PRO A 100 -2.08 10.10 10.41
N VAL A 101 -1.67 9.37 11.45
CA VAL A 101 -1.93 9.73 12.84
C VAL A 101 -0.78 10.61 13.32
N LYS A 102 -1.12 11.75 13.92
CA LYS A 102 -0.12 12.64 14.50
C LYS A 102 0.60 11.93 15.65
N PRO A 103 1.93 11.84 15.63
CA PRO A 103 2.71 11.32 16.75
C PRO A 103 2.43 12.11 18.03
N GLU A 104 2.41 11.41 19.15
CA GLU A 104 2.31 12.02 20.48
C GLU A 104 3.71 12.09 21.10
N GLU A 105 3.99 13.20 21.79
CA GLU A 105 5.24 13.33 22.51
C GLU A 105 5.23 12.39 23.72
N GLU A 106 6.21 11.50 23.78
CA GLU A 106 6.32 10.53 24.87
C GLU A 106 6.72 11.24 26.17
N LYS A 107 5.90 11.08 27.22
CA LYS A 107 6.26 11.58 28.53
C LYS A 107 7.37 10.71 29.13
N VAL A 108 8.60 11.22 29.14
CA VAL A 108 9.71 10.57 29.83
C VAL A 108 9.50 10.67 31.33
N THR A 109 9.46 9.52 31.98
CA THR A 109 9.45 9.43 33.45
C THR A 109 10.88 9.52 33.93
N SER A 110 11.17 10.44 34.86
CA SER A 110 12.53 10.56 35.40
C SER A 110 12.89 9.35 36.27
N MET A 111 14.18 9.06 36.38
CA MET A 111 14.69 8.04 37.27
C MET A 111 14.25 8.32 38.72
N ASP A 112 14.22 9.58 39.16
CA ASP A 112 13.69 9.97 40.46
C ASP A 112 12.23 9.53 40.66
N GLU A 113 11.38 9.75 39.67
CA GLU A 113 9.98 9.34 39.72
C GLU A 113 9.83 7.82 39.68
N THR A 114 10.61 7.14 38.84
CA THR A 114 10.67 5.67 38.79
C THR A 114 11.10 5.08 40.13
N GLN A 115 12.11 5.65 40.79
CA GLN A 115 12.60 5.18 42.08
C GLN A 115 11.59 5.42 43.19
N ARG A 116 10.94 6.59 43.21
CA ARG A 116 9.85 6.87 44.16
C ARG A 116 8.71 5.85 44.03
N LEU A 117 8.34 5.50 42.80
CA LEU A 117 7.31 4.48 42.53
C LEU A 117 7.75 3.08 42.96
N MET A 118 9.02 2.73 42.75
CA MET A 118 9.60 1.46 43.17
C MET A 118 9.61 1.32 44.70
N ILE A 119 10.11 2.33 45.42
CA ILE A 119 10.12 2.37 46.89
C ILE A 119 8.70 2.23 47.43
N LYS A 120 7.75 3.01 46.89
CA LYS A 120 6.35 2.93 47.30
C LYS A 120 5.78 1.52 47.08
N SER A 121 6.08 0.89 45.96
CA SER A 121 5.64 -0.48 45.69
C SER A 121 6.21 -1.49 46.70
N LEU A 122 7.47 -1.34 47.10
CA LEU A 122 8.09 -2.18 48.13
C LEU A 122 7.47 -1.94 49.52
N GLU A 123 7.20 -0.68 49.87
CA GLU A 123 6.51 -0.31 51.11
C GLU A 123 5.08 -0.88 51.15
N ASP A 124 4.34 -0.82 50.03
CA ASP A 124 3.00 -1.40 49.92
C ASP A 124 3.04 -2.94 50.09
N GLN A 125 4.06 -3.61 49.55
CA GLN A 125 4.24 -5.06 49.72
C GLN A 125 4.46 -5.48 51.19
N MET A 126 5.03 -4.62 52.04
CA MET A 126 5.17 -4.91 53.47
C MET A 126 3.82 -5.05 54.21
N SER A 127 2.75 -4.52 53.64
CA SER A 127 1.38 -4.67 54.16
C SER A 127 0.79 -6.06 53.89
N ASN A 128 1.47 -6.92 53.15
CA ASN A 128 1.02 -8.27 52.86
C ASN A 128 0.89 -9.12 54.16
N PRO A 129 -0.29 -9.73 54.42
CA PRO A 129 -0.52 -10.52 55.64
C PRO A 129 0.24 -11.86 55.66
N TYR A 130 0.79 -12.32 54.53
CA TYR A 130 1.54 -13.56 54.43
C TYR A 130 3.04 -13.41 54.77
N LEU A 131 3.51 -12.19 55.03
CA LEU A 131 4.90 -11.94 55.43
C LEU A 131 5.07 -12.09 56.94
N THR A 132 6.10 -12.83 57.35
CA THR A 132 6.49 -12.93 58.77
C THR A 132 7.10 -11.61 59.25
N ALA A 133 7.17 -11.43 60.58
CA ALA A 133 7.80 -10.25 61.16
C ALA A 133 9.29 -10.11 60.75
N GLU A 134 10.00 -11.23 60.66
CA GLU A 134 11.40 -11.28 60.22
C GLU A 134 11.55 -10.85 58.76
N GLN A 135 10.68 -11.34 57.86
CA GLN A 135 10.68 -10.95 56.45
C GLN A 135 10.36 -9.46 56.26
N LYS A 136 9.46 -8.90 57.08
CA LYS A 136 9.15 -7.46 57.03
C LYS A 136 10.33 -6.60 57.47
N GLU A 137 11.06 -7.01 58.50
CA GLU A 137 12.27 -6.29 58.94
C GLU A 137 13.40 -6.39 57.92
N GLU A 138 13.59 -7.55 57.28
CA GLU A 138 14.56 -7.71 56.19
C GLU A 138 14.21 -6.82 54.97
N MET A 139 12.93 -6.78 54.58
CA MET A 139 12.46 -5.88 53.52
C MET A 139 12.67 -4.40 53.89
N LYS A 140 12.37 -4.01 55.13
CA LYS A 140 12.57 -2.64 55.61
C LYS A 140 14.04 -2.23 55.54
N LYS A 141 14.94 -3.13 55.98
CA LYS A 141 16.39 -2.92 55.87
C LYS A 141 16.83 -2.76 54.42
N SER A 142 16.31 -3.62 53.54
CA SER A 142 16.61 -3.55 52.10
C SER A 142 16.12 -2.25 51.45
N ILE A 143 14.93 -1.76 51.81
CA ILE A 143 14.40 -0.46 51.35
C ILE A 143 15.31 0.69 51.83
N GLU A 144 15.80 0.64 53.06
CA GLU A 144 16.68 1.67 53.61
C GLU A 144 18.07 1.67 52.95
N GLU A 145 18.67 0.49 52.75
CA GLU A 145 19.91 0.32 52.00
C GLU A 145 19.76 0.84 50.56
N PHE A 146 18.61 0.60 49.94
CA PHE A 146 18.29 1.12 48.61
C PHE A 146 18.17 2.65 48.58
N LYS A 147 17.45 3.25 49.55
CA LYS A 147 17.36 4.71 49.71
C LYS A 147 18.75 5.35 49.89
N GLN A 148 19.63 4.72 50.68
CA GLN A 148 20.99 5.21 50.92
C GLN A 148 21.89 5.09 49.69
N ALA A 149 21.80 3.99 48.94
CA ALA A 149 22.52 3.82 47.69
C ALA A 149 22.09 4.88 46.65
N TYR A 150 20.78 5.14 46.57
CA TYR A 150 20.23 6.17 45.68
C TYR A 150 20.64 7.59 46.07
N ALA A 151 20.80 7.88 47.37
CA ALA A 151 21.24 9.20 47.85
C ALA A 151 22.74 9.48 47.60
N GLN A 152 23.52 8.51 47.12
CA GLN A 152 24.94 8.72 46.82
C GLN A 152 25.11 9.71 45.66
N PRO A 153 26.01 10.70 45.75
CA PRO A 153 26.22 11.70 44.69
C PRO A 153 26.55 11.09 43.33
N GLU A 154 27.33 10.01 43.29
CA GLU A 154 27.71 9.33 42.05
C GLU A 154 26.48 8.71 41.36
N MET A 155 25.57 8.11 42.12
CA MET A 155 24.33 7.53 41.59
C MET A 155 23.38 8.61 41.10
N GLN A 156 23.23 9.71 41.84
CA GLN A 156 22.44 10.87 41.41
C GLN A 156 22.96 11.47 40.10
N SER A 157 24.28 11.58 39.95
CA SER A 157 24.89 12.07 38.70
C SER A 157 24.59 11.13 37.52
N GLN A 158 24.75 9.82 37.71
CA GLN A 158 24.45 8.83 36.67
C GLN A 158 22.98 8.84 36.26
N TYR A 159 22.06 8.99 37.21
CA TYR A 159 20.63 9.07 36.90
C TYR A 159 20.26 10.34 36.16
N LYS A 160 20.87 11.47 36.52
CA LYS A 160 20.67 12.71 35.78
C LYS A 160 21.15 12.59 34.32
N GLU A 161 22.32 12.00 34.10
CA GLU A 161 22.82 11.72 32.73
C GLU A 161 21.88 10.76 31.97
N MET A 162 21.34 9.76 32.67
CA MET A 162 20.38 8.83 32.09
C MET A 162 19.06 9.54 31.73
N ASP A 163 18.53 10.40 32.59
CA ASP A 163 17.33 11.20 32.34
C ASP A 163 17.51 12.15 31.15
N GLU A 164 18.65 12.84 31.10
CA GLU A 164 19.00 13.71 29.97
C GLU A 164 19.12 12.90 28.67
N SER A 165 19.74 11.72 28.71
CA SER A 165 19.82 10.83 27.55
C SER A 165 18.46 10.29 27.13
N MET A 166 17.58 9.91 28.05
CA MET A 166 16.24 9.42 27.76
C MET A 166 15.38 10.54 27.15
N ALA A 167 15.41 11.74 27.74
CA ALA A 167 14.72 12.92 27.22
C ALA A 167 15.21 13.26 25.81
N LYS A 168 16.53 13.24 25.58
CA LYS A 168 17.11 13.47 24.25
C LYS A 168 16.64 12.42 23.24
N ASN A 169 16.70 11.14 23.57
CA ASN A 169 16.29 10.06 22.67
C ASN A 169 14.79 10.13 22.35
N ALA A 170 13.95 10.41 23.35
CA ALA A 170 12.52 10.59 23.16
C ALA A 170 12.22 11.77 22.23
N LYS A 171 12.94 12.88 22.41
CA LYS A 171 12.84 14.04 21.53
C LYS A 171 13.29 13.73 20.10
N GLU A 172 14.45 13.09 19.91
CA GLU A 172 14.95 12.75 18.57
C GLU A 172 13.99 11.80 17.84
N LYS A 173 13.43 10.82 18.55
CA LYS A 173 12.40 9.92 18.02
C LYS A 173 11.14 10.71 17.62
N PHE A 174 10.62 11.56 18.50
CA PHE A 174 9.45 12.39 18.22
C PHE A 174 9.68 13.31 17.02
N ASP A 175 10.82 14.00 16.96
CA ASP A 175 11.17 14.89 15.85
C ASP A 175 11.25 14.10 14.52
N SER A 176 11.82 12.89 14.54
CA SER A 176 11.84 12.00 13.36
C SER A 176 10.46 11.51 12.94
N GLU A 177 9.62 11.12 13.90
CA GLU A 177 8.25 10.67 13.65
C GLU A 177 7.38 11.82 13.13
N MET A 178 7.55 13.03 13.67
CA MET A 178 6.87 14.24 13.22
C MET A 178 7.28 14.61 11.79
N ALA A 179 8.57 14.55 11.46
CA ALA A 179 9.04 14.81 10.09
C ALA A 179 8.45 13.79 9.09
N LYS A 180 8.37 12.51 9.48
CA LYS A 180 7.71 11.47 8.68
C LYS A 180 6.21 11.76 8.52
N TYR A 181 5.52 12.08 9.62
CA TYR A 181 4.09 12.43 9.62
C TYR A 181 3.81 13.62 8.70
N GLU A 182 4.62 14.68 8.74
CA GLU A 182 4.45 15.84 7.85
C GLU A 182 4.61 15.48 6.38
N SER A 183 5.54 14.59 6.04
CA SER A 183 5.71 14.10 4.67
C SER A 183 4.54 13.22 4.23
N GLU A 184 4.10 12.31 5.09
CA GLU A 184 2.97 11.41 4.81
C GLU A 184 1.65 12.17 4.71
N MET A 185 1.45 13.19 5.54
CA MET A 185 0.27 14.07 5.49
C MET A 185 0.21 14.85 4.17
N LYS A 186 1.33 15.38 3.68
CA LYS A 186 1.36 16.08 2.39
C LYS A 186 0.99 15.15 1.22
N GLU A 187 1.57 13.94 1.20
CA GLU A 187 1.19 12.95 0.18
C GLU A 187 -0.28 12.54 0.34
N TRP A 188 -0.76 12.33 1.56
CA TRP A 188 -2.15 12.03 1.85
C TRP A 188 -3.07 13.14 1.31
N GLU A 189 -2.87 14.41 1.67
CA GLU A 189 -3.67 15.54 1.17
C GLU A 189 -3.68 15.63 -0.36
N SER A 190 -2.55 15.37 -1.02
CA SER A 190 -2.50 15.34 -2.49
C SER A 190 -3.32 14.20 -3.10
N MET A 191 -3.42 13.08 -2.39
CA MET A 191 -4.15 11.88 -2.82
C MET A 191 -5.66 12.02 -2.63
N THR A 192 -6.20 13.09 -2.02
CA THR A 192 -7.65 13.34 -2.06
C THR A 192 -8.14 13.56 -3.50
N ASP A 193 -7.30 14.12 -4.37
CA ASP A 193 -7.61 14.23 -5.81
C ASP A 193 -7.41 12.88 -6.52
N ILE A 194 -8.52 12.26 -6.91
CA ILE A 194 -8.52 11.00 -7.67
C ILE A 194 -7.72 11.12 -8.97
N ASN A 195 -7.75 12.28 -9.65
CA ASN A 195 -6.99 12.46 -10.89
C ASN A 195 -5.49 12.48 -10.61
N TYR A 196 -5.03 13.12 -9.53
CA TYR A 196 -3.65 13.04 -9.09
C TYR A 196 -3.22 11.59 -8.85
N MET A 197 -4.02 10.81 -8.12
CA MET A 197 -3.75 9.39 -7.88
C MET A 197 -3.67 8.58 -9.19
N ILE A 198 -4.62 8.77 -10.12
CA ILE A 198 -4.59 8.08 -11.42
C ILE A 198 -3.32 8.45 -12.20
N LYS A 199 -2.95 9.74 -12.27
CA LYS A 199 -1.70 10.18 -12.91
C LYS A 199 -0.49 9.49 -12.28
N LYS A 200 -0.45 9.42 -10.96
CA LYS A 200 0.60 8.71 -10.24
C LYS A 200 0.71 7.24 -10.66
N ARG A 201 -0.41 6.49 -10.69
CA ARG A 201 -0.42 5.06 -11.09
C ARG A 201 0.01 4.85 -12.54
N LEU A 202 -0.44 5.70 -13.46
CA LEU A 202 -0.05 5.64 -14.86
C LEU A 202 1.46 5.91 -15.03
N ASN A 203 2.00 6.88 -14.30
CA ASN A 203 3.45 7.17 -14.29
C ASN A 203 4.27 6.01 -13.70
N ASP A 204 3.80 5.39 -12.62
CA ASP A 204 4.45 4.22 -12.01
C ASP A 204 4.54 3.07 -13.04
N PHE A 205 3.47 2.82 -13.80
CA PHE A 205 3.45 1.82 -14.89
C PHE A 205 4.39 2.17 -16.06
N LEU A 206 4.35 3.43 -16.53
CA LEU A 206 5.23 3.89 -17.62
C LEU A 206 6.71 3.78 -17.21
N SER A 207 7.03 4.14 -15.98
CA SER A 207 8.38 4.05 -15.42
C SER A 207 8.85 2.61 -15.29
N LEU A 208 8.03 1.73 -14.71
CA LEU A 208 8.29 0.29 -14.59
C LEU A 208 8.63 -0.34 -15.94
N THR A 209 7.90 0.04 -16.98
CA THR A 209 8.07 -0.58 -18.29
C THR A 209 9.17 0.10 -19.12
N SER A 210 9.50 1.37 -18.89
CA SER A 210 10.35 2.21 -19.77
C SER A 210 11.64 1.55 -20.30
N ASN A 211 12.31 0.72 -19.50
CA ASN A 211 13.60 0.11 -19.80
C ASN A 211 13.55 -1.39 -20.09
N ILE A 212 12.38 -1.93 -20.44
CA ILE A 212 12.27 -3.34 -20.83
C ILE A 212 12.96 -3.54 -22.18
N ASP A 213 14.06 -4.30 -22.17
CA ASP A 213 14.69 -4.82 -23.38
C ASP A 213 13.99 -6.11 -23.82
N PHE A 214 13.13 -6.00 -24.84
CA PHE A 214 12.40 -7.15 -25.39
C PHE A 214 13.28 -8.12 -26.21
N ASN A 215 14.55 -7.77 -26.46
CA ASN A 215 15.52 -8.66 -27.10
C ASN A 215 16.35 -9.45 -26.07
N ALA A 216 16.09 -9.27 -24.78
CA ALA A 216 16.78 -9.99 -23.73
C ALA A 216 16.66 -11.51 -23.90
N LYS A 217 17.80 -12.19 -23.87
CA LYS A 217 17.87 -13.65 -24.07
C LYS A 217 17.46 -14.39 -22.81
N LEU A 218 16.68 -15.46 -23.02
CA LEU A 218 16.33 -16.42 -21.99
C LEU A 218 17.08 -17.74 -22.21
N VAL A 219 17.58 -18.34 -21.14
CA VAL A 219 18.25 -19.64 -21.15
C VAL A 219 17.49 -20.64 -20.27
N PRO A 220 17.50 -21.95 -20.61
CA PRO A 220 16.92 -22.98 -19.78
C PRO A 220 17.57 -23.06 -18.39
N SER A 221 16.75 -23.24 -17.36
CA SER A 221 17.18 -23.45 -15.97
C SER A 221 16.20 -24.41 -15.30
N GLY A 222 16.41 -25.72 -15.50
CA GLY A 222 15.48 -26.76 -15.09
C GLY A 222 14.14 -26.64 -15.84
N LYS A 223 13.03 -26.56 -15.10
CA LYS A 223 11.68 -26.41 -15.67
C LYS A 223 11.31 -24.95 -16.01
N LYS A 224 12.23 -23.99 -15.82
CA LYS A 224 11.97 -22.56 -16.00
C LYS A 224 12.96 -21.95 -16.99
N MET A 225 12.56 -20.85 -17.60
CA MET A 225 13.43 -19.99 -18.38
C MET A 225 13.87 -18.81 -17.51
N LYS A 226 15.18 -18.57 -17.43
CA LYS A 226 15.78 -17.42 -16.73
C LYS A 226 16.43 -16.48 -17.74
N PHE A 227 16.62 -15.22 -17.38
CA PHE A 227 17.41 -14.30 -18.18
C PHE A 227 18.88 -14.72 -18.17
N GLU A 228 19.51 -14.67 -19.35
CA GLU A 228 20.96 -14.88 -19.48
C GLU A 228 21.73 -13.77 -18.77
N ASN A 229 21.27 -12.53 -18.88
CA ASN A 229 21.85 -11.36 -18.22
C ASN A 229 21.46 -11.32 -16.73
N PRO A 230 22.41 -11.41 -15.79
CA PRO A 230 22.13 -11.35 -14.35
C PRO A 230 21.41 -10.07 -13.91
N ALA A 231 21.67 -8.93 -14.58
CA ALA A 231 21.01 -7.66 -14.26
C ALA A 231 19.52 -7.64 -14.64
N PHE A 232 19.10 -8.46 -15.61
CA PHE A 232 17.68 -8.66 -15.93
C PHE A 232 17.06 -9.73 -15.03
N GLU A 233 17.82 -10.75 -14.65
CA GLU A 233 17.35 -11.75 -13.69
C GLU A 233 17.17 -11.17 -12.28
N SER A 234 17.88 -10.11 -11.91
CA SER A 234 17.69 -9.42 -10.62
C SER A 234 16.52 -8.43 -10.61
N LYS A 235 15.88 -8.14 -11.76
CA LYS A 235 14.72 -7.24 -11.81
C LYS A 235 13.52 -7.81 -11.04
N SER A 236 12.57 -6.94 -10.71
CA SER A 236 11.34 -7.35 -10.02
C SER A 236 10.53 -8.35 -10.85
N ASN A 237 9.78 -9.22 -10.16
CA ASN A 237 8.90 -10.19 -10.83
C ASN A 237 7.92 -9.52 -11.80
N LEU A 238 7.44 -8.33 -11.44
CA LEU A 238 6.52 -7.55 -12.26
C LEU A 238 7.19 -7.05 -13.55
N TRP A 239 8.42 -6.54 -13.48
CA TRP A 239 9.20 -6.19 -14.68
C TRP A 239 9.36 -7.40 -15.60
N LYS A 240 9.71 -8.56 -15.03
CA LYS A 240 9.85 -9.81 -15.80
C LYS A 240 8.52 -10.31 -16.37
N ALA A 241 7.40 -10.03 -15.71
CA ALA A 241 6.06 -10.35 -16.22
C ALA A 241 5.73 -9.47 -17.43
N CYS A 242 5.97 -8.16 -17.35
CA CYS A 242 5.81 -7.24 -18.48
C CYS A 242 6.69 -7.64 -19.68
N PHE A 243 7.94 -8.04 -19.45
CA PHE A 243 8.79 -8.60 -20.52
C PHE A 243 8.13 -9.80 -21.21
N ARG A 244 7.57 -10.74 -20.44
CA ARG A 244 6.92 -11.96 -20.98
C ARG A 244 5.60 -11.68 -21.72
N CYS A 245 4.95 -10.55 -21.46
CA CYS A 245 3.79 -10.10 -22.25
C CYS A 245 4.17 -9.74 -23.70
N GLY A 246 5.43 -9.38 -23.94
CA GLY A 246 5.98 -9.04 -25.25
C GLY A 246 5.80 -7.57 -25.66
N PRO A 247 6.56 -7.11 -26.68
CA PRO A 247 6.67 -5.71 -27.04
C PRO A 247 5.34 -5.10 -27.53
N GLU A 248 4.58 -5.83 -28.34
CA GLU A 248 3.29 -5.38 -28.87
C GLU A 248 2.30 -5.03 -27.76
N THR A 249 2.10 -5.96 -26.83
CA THR A 249 1.21 -5.79 -25.67
C THR A 249 1.61 -4.60 -24.81
N ILE A 250 2.90 -4.50 -24.46
CA ILE A 250 3.38 -3.43 -23.57
C ILE A 250 3.38 -2.08 -24.27
N ASN A 251 3.73 -2.01 -25.55
CA ASN A 251 3.67 -0.76 -26.30
C ASN A 251 2.23 -0.26 -26.45
N GLN A 252 1.26 -1.15 -26.68
CA GLN A 252 -0.15 -0.77 -26.68
C GLN A 252 -0.60 -0.26 -25.30
N ALA A 253 -0.21 -0.93 -24.23
CA ALA A 253 -0.54 -0.50 -22.87
C ALA A 253 0.09 0.87 -22.53
N ARG A 254 1.35 1.10 -22.92
CA ARG A 254 2.01 2.42 -22.79
C ARG A 254 1.30 3.49 -23.61
N ALA A 255 0.86 3.18 -24.83
CA ALA A 255 0.11 4.13 -25.66
C ALA A 255 -1.20 4.53 -24.97
N LYS A 256 -1.95 3.57 -24.43
CA LYS A 256 -3.18 3.83 -23.67
C LYS A 256 -2.96 4.56 -22.35
N ALA A 257 -1.88 4.27 -21.63
CA ALA A 257 -1.51 5.04 -20.44
C ALA A 257 -1.19 6.51 -20.78
N ASN A 258 -0.43 6.76 -21.85
CA ASN A 258 -0.14 8.12 -22.32
C ASN A 258 -1.38 8.84 -22.88
N GLU A 259 -2.29 8.12 -23.54
CA GLU A 259 -3.58 8.66 -23.98
C GLU A 259 -4.38 9.17 -22.78
N TRP A 260 -4.54 8.34 -21.74
CA TRP A 260 -5.27 8.73 -20.53
C TRP A 260 -4.59 9.87 -19.79
N MET A 261 -3.25 9.89 -19.71
CA MET A 261 -2.51 10.99 -19.10
C MET A 261 -2.83 12.35 -19.74
N LYS A 262 -3.11 12.40 -21.05
CA LYS A 262 -3.48 13.64 -21.76
C LYS A 262 -4.92 14.09 -21.49
N GLU A 263 -5.78 13.18 -21.03
CA GLU A 263 -7.17 13.49 -20.69
C GLU A 263 -7.35 14.03 -19.26
N LEU A 264 -6.38 13.77 -18.37
CA LEU A 264 -6.41 14.10 -16.94
C LEU A 264 -5.73 15.45 -16.66
#